data_AF-A8AUX5-F1
#
_entry.id   AF-A8AUX5-F1
#
_cell.length_a   1.000
_cell.length_b   1.000
_cell.length_c   1.000
_cell.angle_alpha   90.00
_cell.angle_beta   90.00
_cell.angle_gamma   90.00
#
_symmetry.space_group_name_H-M   'P 1'
#
loop_
_entity.id
_entity.type
_entity.pdbx_description
1 polymer ?
#
loop_
_entity_poly.entity_id
_entity_poly.type
_entity_poly.pdbx_seq_one_letter_code
_entity_poly.pdbx_strand_id
1 'polypeptide(L)'
;MEFSFSLTIKASKEDVWSYYENIEKWYDWEEDLKNITLNGEFKTGSCGTMELEGMPPMEYQLTLVKPFEEFWDKTATPFGDILFGHQIIKNNDGTVNVKHTVALDSKDQQHLGFLSQVFSDVPQSIFILKNCLEK
;
A
#
# COMPACT_ATOMS: atom_id res chain seq x y z
N MET A 1 -8.16 -10.47 10.25
CA MET A 1 -9.32 -9.81 9.59
C MET A 1 -8.77 -8.84 8.55
N GLU A 2 -9.50 -8.55 7.47
CA GLU A 2 -9.00 -7.70 6.38
C GLU A 2 -10.10 -6.83 5.74
N PHE A 3 -9.70 -5.69 5.18
CA PHE A 3 -10.47 -4.89 4.24
C PHE A 3 -9.69 -4.74 2.93
N SER A 4 -10.40 -4.62 1.82
CA SER A 4 -9.75 -4.32 0.53
C SER A 4 -10.61 -3.42 -0.34
N PHE A 5 -9.94 -2.57 -1.12
CA PHE A 5 -10.54 -1.75 -2.16
C PHE A 5 -9.86 -2.07 -3.49
N SER A 6 -10.62 -2.13 -4.58
CA SER A 6 -10.11 -2.40 -5.92
C SER A 6 -10.73 -1.45 -6.93
N LEU A 7 -9.91 -0.90 -7.81
CA LEU A 7 -10.33 0.02 -8.86
C LEU A 7 -9.66 -0.31 -10.20
N THR A 8 -10.44 -0.25 -11.28
CA THR A 8 -9.91 -0.37 -12.64
C THR A 8 -9.24 0.93 -13.08
N ILE A 9 -7.99 0.82 -13.52
CA ILE A 9 -7.15 1.91 -14.02
C ILE A 9 -6.71 1.59 -15.45
N LYS A 10 -6.86 2.57 -16.33
CA LYS A 10 -6.43 2.55 -17.73
C LYS A 10 -4.95 2.92 -17.83
N ALA A 11 -4.11 2.02 -17.33
CA ALA A 11 -2.66 2.13 -17.39
C ALA A 11 -2.03 0.74 -17.57
N SER A 12 -0.77 0.69 -17.97
CA SER A 12 -0.02 -0.57 -18.00
C SER A 12 0.37 -0.99 -16.58
N LYS A 13 0.65 -2.28 -16.38
CA LYS A 13 1.13 -2.77 -15.07
C LYS A 13 2.53 -2.22 -14.75
N GLU A 14 3.31 -1.93 -15.79
CA GLU A 14 4.64 -1.34 -15.69
C GLU A 14 4.56 0.10 -15.16
N ASP A 15 3.59 0.88 -15.63
CA ASP A 15 3.37 2.25 -15.14
C ASP A 15 2.97 2.23 -13.66
N VAL A 16 2.00 1.39 -13.28
CA VAL A 16 1.59 1.22 -11.87
C VAL A 16 2.76 0.77 -11.01
N TRP A 17 3.50 -0.26 -11.46
CA TRP A 17 4.64 -0.78 -10.71
C TRP A 17 5.71 0.29 -10.46
N SER A 18 5.91 1.21 -11.41
CA SER A 18 6.85 2.32 -11.24
C SER A 18 6.51 3.25 -10.08
N TYR A 19 5.22 3.38 -9.71
CA TYR A 19 4.77 4.16 -8.54
C TYR A 19 4.90 3.39 -7.23
N TYR A 20 4.98 2.05 -7.29
CA TYR A 20 5.17 1.20 -6.12
C TYR A 20 6.65 1.01 -5.78
N GLU A 21 7.46 0.63 -6.76
CA GLU A 21 8.88 0.31 -6.54
C GLU A 21 9.71 1.55 -6.18
N ASN A 22 9.32 2.72 -6.68
CA ASN A 22 9.96 3.99 -6.34
C ASN A 22 9.23 4.65 -5.15
N ILE A 23 9.80 4.50 -3.95
CA ILE A 23 9.23 5.08 -2.72
C ILE A 23 9.06 6.61 -2.78
N GLU A 24 9.86 7.32 -3.58
CA GLU A 24 9.72 8.77 -3.76
C GLU A 24 8.44 9.16 -4.50
N LYS A 25 7.81 8.22 -5.22
CA LYS A 25 6.50 8.43 -5.84
C LYS A 25 5.34 8.17 -4.89
N TRP A 26 5.59 7.68 -3.67
CA TRP A 26 4.50 7.43 -2.72
C TRP A 26 3.86 8.74 -2.27
N TYR A 27 4.64 9.83 -2.21
CA TYR A 27 4.12 11.19 -1.99
C TYR A 27 3.10 11.66 -3.04
N ASP A 28 3.05 11.02 -4.22
CA ASP A 28 2.09 11.38 -5.26
C ASP A 28 0.69 10.80 -5.00
N TRP A 29 0.56 9.75 -4.18
CA TRP A 29 -0.70 9.03 -3.98
C TRP A 29 -1.07 8.77 -2.52
N GLU A 30 -0.15 8.96 -1.58
CA GLU A 30 -0.40 8.91 -0.14
C GLU A 30 -0.35 10.33 0.43
N GLU A 31 -1.52 10.93 0.66
CA GLU A 31 -1.61 12.38 0.98
C GLU A 31 -1.10 12.73 2.38
N ASP A 32 -1.19 11.79 3.32
CA ASP A 32 -0.72 11.98 4.69
C ASP A 32 0.74 11.55 4.89
N LEU A 33 1.42 11.09 3.83
CA LEU A 33 2.82 10.70 3.89
C LEU A 33 3.71 11.92 4.08
N LYS A 34 4.31 12.02 5.27
CA LYS A 34 5.23 13.09 5.62
C LYS A 34 6.68 12.76 5.28
N ASN A 35 7.10 11.53 5.57
CA ASN A 35 8.46 11.07 5.27
C ASN A 35 8.51 9.57 4.99
N ILE A 36 9.38 9.15 4.08
CA ILE A 36 9.63 7.73 3.83
C ILE A 36 11.11 7.47 3.55
N THR A 37 11.59 6.32 4.00
CA THR A 37 12.93 5.82 3.72
C THR A 37 12.88 4.32 3.50
N LEU A 38 13.79 3.81 2.67
CA LEU A 38 13.99 2.38 2.47
C LEU A 38 15.49 2.07 2.52
N ASN A 39 15.85 1.09 3.34
CA ASN A 39 17.23 0.64 3.45
C ASN A 39 17.53 -0.36 2.33
N GLY A 40 18.17 0.14 1.27
CA GLY A 40 18.58 -0.66 0.12
C GLY A 40 17.53 -0.69 -0.99
N GLU A 41 17.48 -1.82 -1.70
CA GLU A 41 16.61 -1.99 -2.87
C GLU A 41 15.17 -2.36 -2.47
N PHE A 42 14.21 -2.09 -3.34
CA PHE A 42 12.81 -2.51 -3.20
C PHE A 42 12.66 -4.02 -3.46
N LYS A 43 12.90 -4.83 -2.43
CA LYS A 43 12.81 -6.30 -2.48
C LYS A 43 12.35 -6.89 -1.17
N THR A 44 11.90 -8.14 -1.21
CA THR A 44 11.50 -8.89 -0.02
C THR A 44 12.62 -8.91 1.02
N GLY A 45 12.25 -8.58 2.26
CA GLY A 45 13.14 -8.51 3.42
C GLY A 45 13.71 -7.11 3.68
N SER A 46 13.62 -6.17 2.74
CA SER A 46 14.05 -4.79 2.97
C SER A 46 13.18 -4.10 4.02
N CYS A 47 13.80 -3.25 4.82
CA CYS A 47 13.13 -2.49 5.87
C CYS A 47 13.28 -0.99 5.63
N GLY A 48 12.31 -0.23 6.11
CA GLY A 48 12.29 1.22 5.98
C GLY A 48 11.64 1.87 7.18
N THR A 49 11.55 3.19 7.12
CA THR A 49 10.81 3.99 8.09
C THR A 49 9.84 4.89 7.34
N MET A 50 8.58 4.91 7.80
CA MET A 50 7.51 5.73 7.28
C MET A 50 6.98 6.65 8.39
N GLU A 51 6.72 7.90 8.07
CA GLU A 51 6.13 8.88 8.98
C GLU A 51 4.90 9.48 8.28
N LEU A 52 3.75 9.39 8.94
CA LEU A 52 2.50 10.00 8.50
C LEU A 52 2.25 11.29 9.29
N GLU A 53 1.44 12.20 8.73
CA GLU A 53 1.10 13.45 9.39
C GLU A 53 0.44 13.22 10.75
N GLY A 54 1.01 13.83 11.79
CA GLY A 54 0.53 13.68 13.17
C GLY A 54 0.86 12.34 13.85
N MET A 55 1.61 11.45 13.20
CA MET A 55 2.04 10.16 13.76
C MET A 55 3.56 10.12 14.00
N PRO A 56 4.05 9.35 14.99
CA PRO A 56 5.48 9.09 15.13
C PRO A 56 5.99 8.23 13.95
N PRO A 57 7.29 8.30 13.61
CA PRO A 57 7.89 7.39 12.63
C PRO A 57 7.69 5.92 13.01
N MET A 58 7.34 5.11 12.02
CA MET A 58 7.07 3.67 12.14
C MET A 58 8.02 2.89 11.26
N GLU A 59 8.58 1.80 11.77
CA GLU A 59 9.34 0.85 10.96
C GLU A 59 8.38 -0.04 10.18
N TYR A 60 8.71 -0.27 8.91
CA TYR A 60 8.02 -1.23 8.06
C TYR A 60 9.00 -2.19 7.40
N GLN A 61 8.51 -3.37 7.05
CA GLN A 61 9.27 -4.37 6.30
C GLN A 61 8.50 -4.83 5.06
N LEU A 62 9.16 -4.86 3.91
CA LEU A 62 8.62 -5.49 2.70
C LEU A 62 8.63 -7.02 2.87
N THR A 63 7.47 -7.61 3.17
CA THR A 63 7.31 -9.05 3.41
C THR A 63 7.21 -9.86 2.12
N LEU A 64 6.76 -9.24 1.03
CA LEU A 64 6.71 -9.85 -0.30
C LEU A 64 6.87 -8.76 -1.36
N VAL A 65 7.68 -9.03 -2.39
CA VAL A 65 7.81 -8.18 -3.57
C VAL A 65 7.86 -9.09 -4.78
N LYS A 66 6.84 -9.00 -5.63
CA LYS A 66 6.75 -9.66 -6.93
C LYS A 66 6.60 -8.59 -8.00
N PRO A 67 7.67 -8.28 -8.75
CA PRO A 67 7.63 -7.23 -9.76
C PRO A 67 6.44 -7.34 -10.71
N PHE A 68 5.77 -6.21 -10.94
CA PHE A 68 4.60 -6.06 -11.80
C PHE A 68 3.35 -6.84 -11.36
N GLU A 69 3.33 -7.39 -10.14
CA GLU A 69 2.22 -8.18 -9.61
C GLU A 69 1.77 -7.67 -8.25
N GLU A 70 2.64 -7.68 -7.24
CA GLU A 70 2.25 -7.25 -5.90
C GLU A 70 3.46 -6.92 -5.03
N PHE A 71 3.24 -6.08 -4.03
CA PHE A 71 4.10 -6.04 -2.85
C PHE A 71 3.27 -5.98 -1.58
N TRP A 72 3.86 -6.47 -0.50
CA TRP A 72 3.28 -6.44 0.83
C TRP A 72 4.30 -5.86 1.79
N ASP A 73 3.85 -4.94 2.62
CA ASP A 73 4.62 -4.44 3.74
C ASP A 73 3.93 -4.77 5.08
N LYS A 74 4.72 -4.70 6.13
CA LYS A 74 4.30 -5.02 7.49
C LYS A 74 4.74 -3.95 8.44
N THR A 75 3.80 -3.46 9.23
CA THR A 75 4.05 -2.50 10.31
C THR A 75 3.54 -3.08 11.63
N ALA A 76 4.39 -3.09 12.65
CA ALA A 76 4.02 -3.58 13.98
C ALA A 76 3.20 -2.51 14.72
N THR A 77 2.10 -2.93 15.36
CA THR A 77 1.23 -2.03 16.14
C THR A 77 0.95 -2.63 17.52
N PRO A 78 0.47 -1.83 18.49
CA PRO A 78 0.04 -2.36 19.79
C PRO A 78 -1.06 -3.44 19.71
N PHE A 79 -1.78 -3.51 18.58
CA PHE A 79 -2.92 -4.41 18.36
C PHE A 79 -2.57 -5.64 17.50
N GLY A 80 -1.31 -5.79 17.11
CA GLY A 80 -0.80 -6.84 16.21
C GLY A 80 -0.11 -6.26 14.97
N ASP A 81 0.44 -7.15 14.15
CA ASP A 81 1.05 -6.76 12.88
C ASP A 81 -0.03 -6.40 11.85
N ILE A 82 0.06 -5.21 11.28
CA ILE A 82 -0.68 -4.83 10.08
C ILE A 82 0.12 -5.30 8.87
N LEU A 83 -0.56 -5.99 7.96
CA LEU A 83 -0.07 -6.32 6.63
C LEU A 83 -0.83 -5.46 5.62
N PHE A 84 -0.09 -4.68 4.84
CA PHE A 84 -0.64 -3.86 3.77
C PHE A 84 -0.21 -4.46 2.43
N GLY A 85 -1.17 -4.83 1.60
CA GLY A 85 -0.95 -5.50 0.32
C GLY A 85 -1.38 -4.64 -0.84
N HIS A 86 -0.50 -4.48 -1.82
CA HIS A 86 -0.72 -3.70 -3.03
C HIS A 86 -0.60 -4.62 -4.24
N GLN A 87 -1.69 -4.82 -4.97
CA GLN A 87 -1.78 -5.81 -6.04
C GLN A 87 -2.18 -5.17 -7.36
N ILE A 88 -1.61 -5.68 -8.45
CA ILE A 88 -1.88 -5.29 -9.84
C ILE A 88 -2.40 -6.52 -10.58
N ILE A 89 -3.69 -6.52 -10.91
CA ILE A 89 -4.33 -7.62 -11.64
C ILE A 89 -4.59 -7.17 -13.07
N LYS A 90 -3.89 -7.78 -14.03
CA LYS A 90 -4.05 -7.46 -15.46
C LYS A 90 -5.42 -7.90 -15.99
N ASN A 91 -6.08 -7.02 -16.75
CA ASN A 91 -7.31 -7.33 -17.46
C ASN A 91 -7.06 -7.64 -18.95
N ASN A 92 -8.05 -8.25 -19.60
CA ASN A 92 -7.96 -8.64 -21.02
C ASN A 92 -8.10 -7.46 -21.99
N ASP A 93 -8.58 -6.31 -21.53
CA ASP A 93 -8.84 -5.10 -22.33
C ASP A 93 -7.67 -4.09 -22.31
N GLY A 94 -6.54 -4.47 -21.71
CA GLY A 94 -5.37 -3.60 -21.57
C GLY A 94 -5.42 -2.67 -20.35
N THR A 95 -6.47 -2.73 -19.53
CA THR A 95 -6.50 -2.07 -18.22
C THR A 95 -5.92 -2.97 -17.12
N VAL A 96 -5.76 -2.42 -15.91
CA VAL A 96 -5.38 -3.15 -14.72
C VAL A 96 -6.36 -2.85 -13.57
N ASN A 97 -6.63 -3.83 -12.74
CA ASN A 97 -7.23 -3.63 -11.42
C ASN A 97 -6.11 -3.40 -10.42
N VAL A 98 -6.13 -2.25 -9.76
CA VAL A 98 -5.30 -1.98 -8.59
C VAL A 98 -6.11 -2.28 -7.35
N LYS A 99 -5.61 -3.20 -6.52
CA LYS A 99 -6.24 -3.59 -5.27
C LYS A 99 -5.29 -3.33 -4.10
N HIS A 100 -5.75 -2.58 -3.11
CA HIS A 100 -5.06 -2.41 -1.83
C HIS A 100 -5.83 -3.16 -0.74
N THR A 101 -5.10 -3.83 0.16
CA THR A 101 -5.65 -4.66 1.22
C THR A 101 -4.96 -4.31 2.53
N VAL A 102 -5.71 -4.10 3.60
CA VAL A 102 -5.18 -3.96 4.96
C VAL A 102 -5.67 -5.14 5.77
N ALA A 103 -4.75 -5.92 6.31
CA ALA A 103 -5.03 -7.07 7.13
C ALA A 103 -4.38 -6.90 8.51
N LEU A 104 -5.10 -7.31 9.55
CA LEU A 104 -4.60 -7.41 10.92
C LEU A 104 -4.69 -8.85 11.38
N ASP A 105 -3.57 -9.40 11.87
CA ASP A 105 -3.56 -10.71 12.52
C ASP A 105 -4.12 -10.62 13.95
N SER A 106 -5.43 -10.38 14.03
CA SER A 106 -6.20 -10.42 15.27
C SER A 106 -7.57 -11.06 15.03
N LYS A 107 -8.04 -11.76 16.05
CA LYS A 107 -9.40 -12.33 16.14
C LYS A 107 -10.29 -11.55 17.10
N ASP A 108 -9.77 -10.50 17.74
CA ASP A 108 -10.54 -9.66 18.65
C ASP A 108 -11.37 -8.65 17.85
N GLN A 109 -12.70 -8.76 17.95
CA GLN A 109 -13.64 -7.86 17.28
C GLN A 109 -13.44 -6.39 17.70
N GLN A 110 -12.90 -6.12 18.89
CA GLN A 110 -12.59 -4.75 19.32
C GLN A 110 -11.54 -4.08 18.43
N HIS A 111 -10.67 -4.86 17.77
CA HIS A 111 -9.66 -4.34 16.86
C HIS A 111 -10.23 -3.98 15.47
N LEU A 112 -11.49 -4.30 15.18
CA LEU A 112 -12.12 -3.98 13.90
C LEU A 112 -12.21 -2.48 13.65
N GLY A 113 -12.48 -1.69 14.70
CA GLY A 113 -12.54 -0.23 14.60
C GLY A 113 -11.18 0.37 14.23
N PHE A 114 -10.11 -0.15 14.83
CA PHE A 114 -8.74 0.23 14.49
C PHE A 114 -8.42 -0.10 13.03
N LEU A 115 -8.67 -1.34 12.59
CA LEU A 115 -8.41 -1.74 11.20
C LEU A 115 -9.25 -0.93 10.21
N SER A 116 -10.52 -0.64 10.52
CA SER A 116 -11.39 0.20 9.69
C SER A 116 -10.87 1.63 9.57
N GLN A 117 -10.21 2.17 10.60
CA GLN A 117 -9.61 3.49 10.56
C GLN A 117 -8.39 3.50 9.63
N VAL A 118 -7.52 2.50 9.74
CA VAL A 118 -6.36 2.35 8.84
C VAL A 118 -6.77 2.18 7.38
N PHE A 119 -7.94 1.60 7.11
CA PHE A 119 -8.44 1.41 5.75
C PHE A 119 -9.20 2.64 5.19
N SER A 120 -9.46 3.66 5.99
CA SER A 120 -10.47 4.68 5.67
C SER A 120 -10.09 5.61 4.50
N ASP A 121 -8.81 5.82 4.29
CA ASP A 121 -8.17 6.64 3.25
C ASP A 121 -7.76 5.83 2.01
N VAL A 122 -7.54 4.52 2.13
CA VAL A 122 -7.13 3.62 1.05
C VAL A 122 -7.90 3.81 -0.28
N PRO A 123 -9.25 3.95 -0.29
CA PRO A 123 -9.97 4.22 -1.53
C PRO A 123 -9.54 5.53 -2.20
N GLN A 124 -9.33 6.59 -1.43
CA GLN A 124 -8.90 7.89 -1.93
C GLN A 124 -7.49 7.81 -2.50
N SER A 125 -6.54 7.16 -1.81
CA SER A 125 -5.17 6.96 -2.29
C SER A 125 -5.14 6.24 -3.64
N ILE A 126 -5.99 5.21 -3.85
CA ILE A 126 -6.14 4.55 -5.16
C ILE A 126 -6.73 5.49 -6.23
N PHE A 127 -7.69 6.36 -5.90
CA PHE A 127 -8.21 7.35 -6.86
C PHE A 127 -7.16 8.37 -7.27
N ILE A 128 -6.30 8.80 -6.35
CA ILE A 128 -5.20 9.72 -6.66
C ILE A 128 -4.19 9.01 -7.57
N LEU A 129 -3.80 7.78 -7.25
CA LEU A 129 -2.92 6.97 -8.10
C LEU A 129 -3.50 6.80 -9.52
N LYS A 130 -4.80 6.53 -9.65
CA LYS A 130 -5.51 6.50 -10.94
C LYS A 130 -5.34 7.82 -11.70
N ASN A 131 -5.58 8.94 -11.04
CA ASN A 131 -5.44 10.27 -11.65
C ASN A 131 -4.00 10.58 -12.06
N CYS A 132 -3.00 10.04 -11.36
CA CYS A 132 -1.59 10.17 -11.72
C CYS A 132 -1.22 9.35 -12.97
N LEU A 133 -1.89 8.21 -13.17
CA LEU A 133 -1.61 7.25 -14.25
C LEU A 133 -2.41 7.51 -15.54
N GLU A 134 -3.59 8.11 -15.46
CA GLU A 134 -4.48 8.36 -16.60
C GLU A 134 -4.35 9.76 -17.23
N LYS A 135 -3.23 10.45 -16.98
CA LYS A 135 -2.96 11.79 -17.52
C LYS A 135 -2.65 11.77 -19.02
#